data_AF-A0A2S7WQ81-F1
#
_entry.id   AF-A0A2S7WQ81-F1
#
_cell.length_a   1.000
_cell.length_b   1.000
_cell.length_c   1.000
_cell.angle_alpha   90.00
_cell.angle_beta   90.00
_cell.angle_gamma   90.00
#
_symmetry.space_group_name_H-M   'P 1'
#
loop_
_entity.id
_entity.type
_entity.pdbx_description
1 polymer ?
#
loop_
_entity_poly.entity_id
_entity_poly.type
_entity_poly.pdbx_seq_one_letter_code
_entity_poly.pdbx_strand_id
1 'polypeptide(L)'
;MKRKNIYHFLVEDDLITILKKIKTIRLEQNLTQADMCYRLNISQSVYSKLEKGESKLDMERLLLILKTLNTSLADFFKDFNSKVE
;
A
#
# COMPACT_ATOMS: atom_id res chain seq x y z
N MET A 1 11.19 -23.56 3.09
CA MET A 1 10.94 -22.36 2.26
C MET A 1 9.46 -22.34 1.91
N LYS A 2 8.67 -21.39 2.44
CA LYS A 2 7.23 -21.34 2.14
C LYS A 2 7.07 -21.06 0.65
N ARG A 3 6.41 -21.95 -0.10
CA ARG A 3 6.13 -21.75 -1.52
C ARG A 3 5.44 -20.39 -1.69
N LYS A 4 6.03 -19.47 -2.46
CA LYS A 4 5.34 -18.25 -2.89
C LYS A 4 4.05 -18.72 -3.58
N ASN A 5 2.92 -18.16 -3.15
CA ASN A 5 1.62 -18.46 -3.73
C ASN A 5 1.64 -18.10 -5.23
N ILE A 6 1.18 -18.97 -6.12
CA ILE A 6 1.18 -18.73 -7.58
C ILE A 6 0.49 -17.41 -7.93
N TYR A 7 -0.59 -17.09 -7.22
CA TYR A 7 -1.31 -15.82 -7.39
C TYR A 7 -0.44 -14.60 -7.13
N HIS A 8 0.57 -14.70 -6.25
CA HIS A 8 1.46 -13.58 -5.94
C HIS A 8 2.30 -13.18 -7.14
N PHE A 9 2.84 -14.15 -7.90
CA PHE A 9 3.63 -13.87 -9.08
C PHE A 9 2.81 -13.16 -10.18
N LEU A 10 1.52 -13.50 -10.29
CA LEU A 10 0.63 -12.92 -11.30
C LEU A 10 0.25 -11.46 -11.03
N VAL A 11 0.43 -10.96 -9.80
CA VAL A 11 0.03 -9.61 -9.39
C VAL A 11 1.15 -8.84 -8.69
N GLU A 12 2.40 -9.33 -8.74
CA GLU A 12 3.54 -8.76 -8.02
C GLU A 12 3.79 -7.31 -8.47
N ASP A 13 3.70 -7.05 -9.78
CA ASP A 13 3.88 -5.72 -10.37
C ASP A 13 2.78 -4.73 -9.95
N ASP A 14 1.53 -5.17 -9.90
CA ASP A 14 0.40 -4.36 -9.44
C ASP A 14 0.55 -4.00 -7.96
N LEU A 15 0.93 -4.98 -7.12
CA LEU A 15 1.19 -4.77 -5.70
C LEU A 15 2.33 -3.78 -5.47
N ILE A 16 3.42 -3.90 -6.23
CA ILE A 16 4.55 -2.95 -6.17
C ILE A 16 4.07 -1.54 -6.55
N THR A 17 3.24 -1.42 -7.58
CA THR A 17 2.69 -0.14 -8.05
C THR A 17 1.79 0.50 -7.00
N ILE A 18 0.90 -0.27 -6.37
CA ILE A 18 0.04 0.17 -5.28
C ILE A 18 0.86 0.69 -4.09
N LEU A 19 1.86 -0.09 -3.65
CA LEU A 19 2.72 0.29 -2.52
C LEU A 19 3.55 1.55 -2.81
N LYS A 20 4.06 1.68 -4.04
CA LYS A 20 4.73 2.91 -4.49
C LYS A 20 3.79 4.11 -4.45
N LYS A 21 2.55 3.98 -4.93
CA LYS A 21 1.58 5.09 -4.92
C LYS A 21 1.20 5.51 -3.49
N ILE A 22 1.00 4.56 -2.58
CA ILE A 22 0.79 4.84 -1.14
C ILE A 22 1.95 5.68 -0.59
N LYS A 23 3.19 5.26 -0.87
CA LYS A 23 4.39 5.96 -0.41
C LYS A 23 4.48 7.37 -1.02
N THR A 24 4.19 7.53 -2.30
CA THR A 24 4.19 8.83 -2.98
C THR A 24 3.21 9.80 -2.34
N ILE A 25 1.93 9.42 -2.19
CA ILE A 25 0.90 10.26 -1.56
C ILE A 25 1.30 10.65 -0.13
N ARG A 26 1.85 9.70 0.63
CA ARG A 26 2.34 9.98 1.99
C ARG A 26 3.42 11.07 1.99
N LEU A 27 4.40 10.98 1.09
CA LEU A 27 5.48 11.95 0.99
C LEU A 27 5.00 13.32 0.49
N GLU A 28 4.05 13.35 -0.45
CA GLU A 28 3.41 14.59 -0.91
C GLU A 28 2.67 15.32 0.21
N GLN A 29 2.12 14.57 1.17
CA GLN A 29 1.47 15.10 2.38
C GLN A 29 2.45 15.40 3.53
N ASN A 30 3.77 15.26 3.31
CA ASN A 30 4.82 15.42 4.33
C ASN A 30 4.64 14.52 5.56
N LEU A 31 3.96 13.38 5.42
CA LEU A 31 3.76 12.44 6.51
C LEU A 31 4.96 11.50 6.64
N THR A 32 5.45 11.31 7.85
CA THR A 32 6.51 10.33 8.14
C THR A 32 5.92 8.92 8.28
N GLN A 33 6.78 7.90 8.27
CA GLN A 33 6.33 6.54 8.63
C GLN A 33 5.81 6.50 10.08
N ALA A 34 6.36 7.32 10.99
CA ALA A 34 5.90 7.39 12.37
C ALA A 34 4.47 7.96 12.47
N ASP A 35 4.15 8.99 11.68
CA ASP A 35 2.79 9.56 11.63
C ASP A 35 1.76 8.52 11.16
N MET A 36 2.11 7.74 10.14
CA MET A 36 1.27 6.63 9.68
C MET A 36 1.08 5.59 10.77
N CYS A 37 2.15 5.20 11.46
CA CYS A 37 2.10 4.18 12.51
C CYS A 37 1.22 4.60 13.68
N TYR A 38 1.31 5.86 14.09
CA TYR A 38 0.46 6.43 15.13
C TYR A 38 -1.02 6.34 14.76
N ARG A 39 -1.36 6.72 13.52
CA ARG A 39 -2.76 6.73 13.02
C ARG A 39 -3.33 5.33 12.74
N LEU A 40 -2.46 4.39 12.33
CA LEU A 40 -2.83 3.01 12.01
C LEU A 40 -2.76 2.06 13.22
N ASN A 41 -2.24 2.54 14.36
CA ASN A 41 -1.98 1.74 15.56
C ASN A 41 -1.14 0.49 15.28
N ILE A 42 -0.03 0.66 14.58
CA ILE A 42 0.94 -0.41 14.23
C ILE A 42 2.36 0.03 14.55
N SER A 43 3.30 -0.92 14.60
CA SER A 43 4.71 -0.56 14.77
C SER A 43 5.35 -0.05 13.48
N GLN A 44 6.37 0.79 13.63
CA GLN A 44 7.17 1.31 12.51
C GLN A 44 7.83 0.21 11.69
N SER A 45 8.24 -0.89 12.33
CA SER A 45 8.79 -2.05 11.63
C SER A 45 7.77 -2.68 10.67
N VAL A 46 6.50 -2.81 11.10
CA VAL A 46 5.44 -3.38 10.25
C VAL A 46 5.13 -2.45 9.09
N TYR A 47 5.03 -1.14 9.31
CA TYR A 47 4.78 -0.18 8.23
C TYR A 47 5.96 -0.09 7.24
N SER A 48 7.20 -0.13 7.74
CA SER A 48 8.41 -0.16 6.90
C SER A 48 8.44 -1.41 6.00
N LYS A 49 8.13 -2.58 6.56
CA LYS A 49 8.00 -3.83 5.79
C LYS A 49 6.89 -3.75 4.75
N LEU A 50 5.77 -3.11 5.07
CA LEU A 50 4.67 -2.90 4.14
C LEU A 50 5.13 -2.07 2.92
N GLU A 51 5.75 -0.91 3.12
CA GLU A 51 6.23 -0.07 2.01
C GLU A 51 7.29 -0.76 1.14
N LYS A 52 8.02 -1.72 1.70
CA LYS A 52 9.01 -2.55 0.98
C LYS A 52 8.40 -3.79 0.29
N GLY A 53 7.12 -4.09 0.51
CA GLY A 53 6.48 -5.32 0.01
C GLY A 53 6.84 -6.59 0.78
N GLU A 54 7.52 -6.46 1.93
CA GLU A 54 7.90 -7.59 2.80
C GLU A 54 6.75 -8.07 3.70
N SER A 55 5.70 -7.25 3.85
CA SER A 55 4.44 -7.60 4.51
C SER A 55 3.31 -7.56 3.49
N LYS A 56 2.36 -8.50 3.62
CA LYS A 56 1.13 -8.49 2.84
C LYS A 56 0.35 -7.19 3.10
N LEU A 57 -0.11 -6.57 2.02
CA LEU A 57 -1.18 -5.58 2.03
C LEU A 57 -2.50 -6.31 1.78
N ASP A 58 -3.42 -6.22 2.72
CA ASP A 58 -4.80 -6.69 2.53
C ASP A 58 -5.74 -5.49 2.30
N MET A 59 -7.00 -5.80 1.96
CA MET A 59 -7.99 -4.79 1.62
C MET A 59 -8.33 -3.88 2.81
N GLU A 60 -8.53 -4.42 4.01
CA GLU A 60 -8.85 -3.62 5.19
C GLU A 60 -7.74 -2.62 5.50
N ARG A 61 -6.49 -3.08 5.43
CA ARG A 61 -5.31 -2.25 5.65
C ARG A 61 -5.12 -1.20 4.58
N LEU A 62 -5.39 -1.52 3.32
CA LEU A 62 -5.41 -0.52 2.24
C LEU A 62 -6.44 0.57 2.54
N LEU A 63 -7.68 0.20 2.87
CA LEU A 63 -8.74 1.16 3.18
C LEU A 63 -8.37 2.06 4.36
N LEU A 64 -7.77 1.49 5.41
CA LEU A 64 -7.33 2.27 6.57
C LEU A 64 -6.21 3.25 6.20
N ILE A 65 -5.24 2.82 5.39
CA ILE A 65 -4.17 3.69 4.87
C ILE A 65 -4.75 4.84 4.05
N LEU A 66 -5.67 4.56 3.13
CA LEU A 66 -6.28 5.60 2.29
C LEU A 66 -7.07 6.62 3.13
N LYS A 67 -7.79 6.16 4.17
CA LYS A 67 -8.42 7.06 5.14
C LYS A 67 -7.40 7.92 5.87
N THR A 68 -6.28 7.34 6.31
CA THR A 68 -5.18 8.06 6.96
C THR A 68 -4.58 9.13 6.06
N LEU A 69 -4.47 8.83 4.75
CA LEU A 69 -3.99 9.73 3.71
C LEU A 69 -5.09 10.65 3.13
N ASN A 70 -6.29 10.67 3.71
CA ASN A 70 -7.44 11.44 3.21
C ASN A 70 -7.64 11.31 1.68
N THR A 71 -7.50 10.10 1.16
CA THR A 71 -7.56 9.80 -0.28
C THR A 71 -8.71 8.82 -0.53
N SER A 72 -9.56 9.11 -1.51
CA SER A 72 -10.65 8.18 -1.88
C SER A 72 -10.11 7.02 -2.72
N LEU A 73 -10.85 5.89 -2.77
CA LEU A 73 -10.49 4.78 -3.67
C LEU A 73 -10.48 5.21 -5.14
N ALA A 74 -11.46 6.01 -5.54
CA ALA A 74 -11.56 6.51 -6.91
C ALA A 74 -10.33 7.34 -7.27
N ASP A 75 -9.92 8.27 -6.40
CA ASP A 75 -8.73 9.10 -6.64
C ASP A 75 -7.45 8.27 -6.62
N PHE A 76 -7.36 7.30 -5.71
CA PHE A 76 -6.20 6.42 -5.62
C PHE A 76 -6.04 5.59 -6.90
N PHE A 77 -7.13 5.06 -7.45
CA PHE A 77 -7.08 4.18 -8.63
C PHE A 77 -7.29 4.90 -9.98
N LYS A 78 -7.53 6.22 -10.00
CA LYS A 78 -7.84 6.97 -11.24
C LYS A 78 -6.81 6.83 -12.38
N ASP A 79 -5.53 6.68 -12.03
CA ASP A 79 -4.42 6.58 -12.98
C ASP A 79 -3.96 5.13 -13.21
N PHE A 80 -4.67 4.15 -12.64
CA PHE A 80 -4.40 2.75 -12.93
C PHE A 80 -5.02 2.43 -14.28
N ASN A 81 -4.18 2.30 -15.30
CA ASN A 81 -4.60 1.77 -16.59
C ASN A 81 -4.93 0.30 -16.41
N SER A 82 -6.20 0.01 -16.15
CA SER A 82 -6.73 -1.32 -16.39
C SER A 82 -6.58 -1.60 -17.87
N LYS A 83 -5.65 -2.48 -18.25
CA LYS A 83 -5.87 -3.26 -19.48
C LYS A 83 -7.11 -4.10 -19.21
N VAL A 84 -8.27 -3.54 -19.50
CA VAL A 84 -9.48 -4.33 -19.70
C VAL A 84 -9.34 -4.88 -21.11
N GLU A 85 -8.66 -6.01 -21.23
CA GLU A 85 -8.87 -6.91 -22.37
C GLU A 85 -10.19 -7.67 -22.17
#